data_AF-A0A933ZIZ3-F1
#
_entry.id   AF-A0A933ZIZ3-F1
#
_cell.length_a   1.000
_cell.length_b   1.000
_cell.length_c   1.000
_cell.angle_alpha   90.00
_cell.angle_beta   90.00
_cell.angle_gamma   90.00
#
_symmetry.space_group_name_H-M   'P 1'
#
loop_
_entity.id
_entity.type
_entity.pdbx_description
1 polymer ?
#
loop_
_entity_poly.entity_id
_entity_poly.type
_entity_poly.pdbx_seq_one_letter_code
_entity_poly.pdbx_strand_id
1 'polypeptide(L)'
;MPPQSGSRHGFCLGVLDEDGRRFLTEREPFRYRVFADNRIHCVVGGETLFDLAGRYFAPLPRACGFWWAIADFQPDPILDPTLALEEGSTVVIPSTRVLTDVVLAEARRREAG
;
A
#
# COMPACT_ATOMS: atom_id res chain seq x y z
N MET A 1 -15.66 -14.00 -0.33
CA MET A 1 -14.26 -14.46 -0.41
C MET A 1 -13.50 -13.89 0.78
N PRO A 2 -12.75 -14.70 1.54
CA PRO A 2 -11.83 -14.16 2.54
C PRO A 2 -10.70 -13.37 1.87
N PRO A 3 -10.17 -12.30 2.49
CA PRO A 3 -9.03 -11.59 1.96
C PRO A 3 -7.83 -12.52 1.86
N GLN A 4 -7.24 -12.61 0.66
CA GLN A 4 -6.05 -13.42 0.43
C GLN A 4 -4.81 -12.73 1.02
N SER A 5 -3.75 -13.49 1.31
CA SER A 5 -2.52 -12.95 1.90
C SER A 5 -1.99 -11.73 1.13
N GLY A 6 -1.63 -10.67 1.87
CA GLY A 6 -1.12 -9.42 1.32
C GLY A 6 -2.19 -8.43 0.84
N SER A 7 -3.48 -8.75 0.99
CA SER A 7 -4.57 -7.83 0.65
C SER A 7 -4.63 -6.63 1.59
N ARG A 8 -4.88 -5.43 1.05
CA ARG A 8 -5.17 -4.22 1.84
C ARG A 8 -6.33 -4.42 2.81
N HIS A 9 -7.33 -5.21 2.43
CA HIS A 9 -8.52 -5.47 3.26
C HIS A 9 -8.23 -6.36 4.46
N GLY A 10 -7.05 -7.00 4.53
CA GLY A 10 -6.59 -7.70 5.72
C GLY A 10 -6.19 -6.78 6.88
N PHE A 11 -6.25 -5.46 6.68
CA PHE A 11 -5.96 -4.42 7.69
C PHE A 11 -7.20 -3.55 8.00
N CYS A 12 -8.39 -4.02 7.64
CA CYS A 12 -9.66 -3.40 8.00
C CYS A 12 -10.36 -4.24 9.08
N LEU A 13 -11.13 -3.60 9.95
CA LEU A 13 -11.97 -4.27 10.94
C LEU A 13 -13.37 -4.55 10.40
N GLY A 14 -13.93 -5.70 10.74
CA GLY A 14 -15.33 -5.99 10.48
C GLY A 14 -16.21 -5.41 11.59
N VAL A 15 -17.00 -4.39 11.29
CA VAL A 15 -17.97 -3.80 12.23
C VAL A 15 -19.40 -4.11 11.79
N LEU A 16 -20.31 -4.23 12.76
CA LEU A 16 -21.75 -4.37 12.51
C LEU A 16 -22.42 -3.01 12.74
N ASP A 17 -23.35 -2.65 11.86
CA ASP A 17 -24.28 -1.55 12.13
C ASP A 17 -25.45 -2.02 13.03
N GLU A 18 -26.35 -1.09 13.36
CA GLU A 18 -27.54 -1.35 14.18
C GLU A 18 -28.51 -2.36 13.52
N ASP A 19 -28.47 -2.47 12.19
CA ASP A 19 -29.27 -3.41 11.38
C ASP A 19 -28.60 -4.80 11.23
N GLY A 20 -27.43 -5.01 11.86
CA GLY A 20 -26.67 -6.26 11.79
C GLY A 20 -25.94 -6.50 10.47
N ARG A 21 -25.78 -5.48 9.64
CA ARG A 21 -24.99 -5.53 8.39
C ARG A 21 -23.51 -5.35 8.69
N ARG A 22 -22.67 -6.11 7.99
CA ARG A 22 -21.22 -6.09 8.17
C ARG A 22 -20.54 -5.12 7.20
N PHE A 23 -19.81 -4.16 7.76
CA PHE A 23 -18.95 -3.23 7.04
C PHE A 23 -17.49 -3.43 7.39
N LEU A 24 -16.61 -2.96 6.51
CA LEU A 24 -15.19 -2.84 6.80
C LEU A 24 -14.89 -1.41 7.22
N THR A 25 -14.13 -1.23 8.29
CA THR A 25 -13.58 0.09 8.64
C THR A 25 -12.57 0.53 7.60
N GLU A 26 -12.26 1.83 7.63
CA GLU A 26 -11.06 2.33 6.99
C GLU A 26 -9.82 1.63 7.56
N ARG A 27 -8.80 1.49 6.72
CA ARG A 27 -7.52 0.90 7.07
C ARG A 27 -6.58 1.97 7.60
N GLU A 28 -5.86 1.66 8.67
CA GLU A 28 -4.76 2.52 9.12
C GLU A 28 -3.60 2.51 8.10
N PRO A 29 -3.23 3.66 7.50
CA PRO A 29 -2.16 3.73 6.51
C PRO A 29 -0.79 3.40 7.10
N PHE A 30 0.13 2.82 6.32
CA PHE A 30 1.53 2.72 6.76
C PHE A 30 2.29 3.94 6.25
N ARG A 31 2.31 4.99 7.07
CA ARG A 31 2.96 6.26 6.75
C ARG A 31 4.46 6.09 6.55
N TYR A 32 5.03 6.99 5.75
CA TYR A 32 6.44 7.02 5.44
C TYR A 32 7.34 6.94 6.67
N ARG A 33 8.40 6.13 6.55
CA ARG A 33 9.50 6.03 7.50
C ARG A 33 10.80 5.92 6.71
N VAL A 34 11.89 6.43 7.28
CA VAL A 34 13.21 6.30 6.66
C VAL A 34 13.72 4.89 6.88
N PHE A 35 13.92 4.13 5.80
CA PHE A 35 14.69 2.89 5.79
C PHE A 35 15.90 3.05 4.86
N ALA A 36 16.99 2.37 5.20
CA ALA A 36 18.24 2.44 4.42
C ALA A 36 18.09 1.92 2.98
N ASP A 37 17.11 1.05 2.75
CA ASP A 37 16.81 0.43 1.46
C ASP A 37 15.59 1.03 0.74
N ASN A 38 15.09 2.19 1.19
CA ASN A 38 14.10 2.95 0.45
C ASN A 38 14.64 3.31 -0.94
N ARG A 39 13.82 3.10 -1.98
CA ARG A 39 14.17 3.43 -3.35
C ARG A 39 13.48 4.74 -3.73
N ILE A 40 14.21 5.62 -4.40
CA ILE A 40 13.68 6.88 -4.91
C ILE A 40 13.40 6.70 -6.40
N HIS A 41 12.16 6.98 -6.82
CA HIS A 41 11.75 6.89 -8.21
C HIS A 41 11.33 8.27 -8.71
N CYS A 42 11.92 8.71 -9.82
CA CYS A 42 11.46 9.90 -10.54
C CYS A 42 10.43 9.47 -11.58
N VAL A 43 9.23 10.02 -11.47
CA VAL A 43 8.09 9.68 -12.32
C VAL A 43 8.35 10.09 -13.76
N VAL A 44 8.14 9.17 -14.68
CA VAL A 44 8.09 9.42 -16.12
C VAL A 44 6.63 9.55 -16.56
N GLY A 45 6.36 10.40 -17.54
CA GLY A 45 5.00 10.71 -18.01
C GLY A 45 4.18 9.45 -18.34
N GLY A 46 2.96 9.40 -17.81
CA GLY A 46 2.02 8.30 -18.03
C GLY A 46 2.14 7.10 -17.09
N GLU A 47 3.06 7.13 -16.13
CA GLU A 47 3.17 6.07 -15.12
C GLU A 47 2.08 6.15 -14.05
N THR A 48 1.62 4.98 -13.60
CA THR A 48 0.66 4.85 -12.51
C THR A 48 1.29 4.13 -11.32
N LEU A 49 0.68 4.24 -10.13
CA LEU A 49 1.10 3.47 -8.96
C LEU A 49 1.01 1.95 -9.19
N PHE A 50 0.13 1.50 -10.08
CA PHE A 50 0.03 0.08 -10.46
C PHE A 50 1.25 -0.36 -11.25
N ASP A 51 1.72 0.47 -12.19
CA ASP A 51 2.93 0.19 -12.97
C ASP A 51 4.16 0.17 -12.08
N LEU A 52 4.27 1.15 -11.18
CA LEU A 52 5.37 1.21 -10.21
C LEU A 52 5.37 -0.02 -9.29
N ALA A 53 4.21 -0.41 -8.77
CA ALA A 53 4.09 -1.61 -7.95
C ALA A 53 4.44 -2.88 -8.75
N GLY A 54 3.95 -3.01 -9.98
CA GLY A 54 4.28 -4.10 -10.88
C GLY A 54 5.78 -4.21 -11.15
N ARG A 55 6.46 -3.09 -11.34
CA ARG A 55 7.90 -3.02 -11.62
C ARG A 55 8.75 -3.32 -10.38
N TYR A 56 8.50 -2.62 -9.27
CA TYR A 56 9.38 -2.67 -8.09
C TYR A 56 9.10 -3.87 -7.18
N PHE A 57 7.92 -4.46 -7.27
CA PHE A 57 7.54 -5.67 -6.54
C PHE A 57 7.35 -6.88 -7.45
N ALA A 58 7.89 -6.85 -8.68
CA ALA A 58 7.77 -7.93 -9.67
C ALA A 58 7.99 -9.37 -9.14
N PRO A 59 8.89 -9.64 -8.17
CA PRO A 59 9.05 -10.99 -7.60
C PRO A 59 7.85 -11.48 -6.77
N LEU A 60 6.95 -10.59 -6.34
CA LEU A 60 5.82 -10.92 -5.50
C LEU A 60 4.58 -11.27 -6.34
N PRO A 61 3.77 -12.26 -5.91
CA PRO A 61 2.51 -12.55 -6.57
C PRO A 61 1.58 -11.33 -6.48
N ARG A 62 0.96 -10.98 -7.60
CA ARG A 62 0.09 -9.79 -7.74
C ARG A 62 0.81 -8.48 -7.38
N ALA A 63 2.05 -8.33 -7.84
CA ALA A 63 2.87 -7.14 -7.65
C ALA A 63 2.10 -5.82 -7.80
N CYS A 64 1.31 -5.66 -8.87
CA CYS A 64 0.51 -4.47 -9.11
C CYS A 64 -0.51 -4.16 -8.00
N GLY A 65 -0.97 -5.17 -7.27
CA GLY A 65 -1.92 -5.05 -6.16
C GLY A 65 -1.34 -4.40 -4.90
N PHE A 66 -0.04 -4.12 -4.86
CA PHE A 66 0.63 -3.40 -3.77
C PHE A 66 0.77 -1.89 -4.01
N TRP A 67 0.10 -1.34 -5.03
CA TRP A 67 0.06 0.10 -5.31
C TRP A 67 -0.29 0.93 -4.07
N TRP A 68 -1.17 0.43 -3.20
CA TRP A 68 -1.63 1.12 -1.98
C TRP A 68 -0.50 1.28 -0.95
N ALA A 69 0.45 0.34 -0.92
CA ALA A 69 1.60 0.44 -0.04
C ALA A 69 2.54 1.56 -0.49
N ILE A 70 2.61 1.84 -1.80
CA ILE A 70 3.36 2.99 -2.33
C ILE A 70 2.61 4.28 -1.99
N ALA A 71 1.30 4.33 -2.21
CA ALA A 71 0.47 5.52 -1.93
C ALA A 71 0.60 6.01 -0.48
N ASP A 72 0.51 5.08 0.48
CA ASP A 72 0.64 5.39 1.90
C ASP A 72 2.06 5.79 2.32
N PHE A 73 3.06 5.20 1.67
CA PHE A 73 4.47 5.30 2.05
C PHE A 73 5.14 6.52 1.44
N GLN A 74 4.43 7.65 1.42
CA GLN A 74 4.95 8.94 0.97
C GLN A 74 5.13 9.91 2.14
N PRO A 75 6.16 10.77 2.11
CA PRO A 75 6.29 11.88 3.06
C PRO A 75 5.07 12.80 3.03
N ASP A 76 4.54 13.05 1.82
CA ASP A 76 3.23 13.66 1.59
C ASP A 76 2.28 12.60 0.99
N PRO A 77 1.26 12.14 1.74
CA PRO A 77 0.43 11.01 1.32
C PRO A 77 -0.29 11.22 -0.01
N ILE A 78 -0.22 10.23 -0.90
CA ILE A 78 -1.04 10.20 -2.11
C ILE A 78 -2.45 9.73 -1.72
N LEU A 79 -3.40 10.68 -1.62
CA LEU A 79 -4.76 10.40 -1.18
C LEU A 79 -5.61 9.74 -2.27
N ASP A 80 -5.44 10.17 -3.52
CA ASP A 80 -6.16 9.62 -4.66
C ASP A 80 -5.21 8.87 -5.60
N PRO A 81 -5.21 7.53 -5.56
CA PRO A 81 -4.35 6.69 -6.40
C PRO A 81 -4.82 6.59 -7.85
N THR A 82 -5.98 7.16 -8.19
CA THR A 82 -6.51 7.20 -9.57
C THR A 82 -6.01 8.40 -10.35
N LEU A 83 -5.44 9.40 -9.66
CA LEU A 83 -4.78 10.53 -10.31
C LEU A 83 -3.47 10.07 -10.95
N ALA A 84 -3.19 10.64 -12.13
CA ALA A 84 -1.90 10.44 -12.78
C ALA A 84 -0.78 11.01 -11.90
N LEU A 85 0.35 10.30 -11.85
CA LEU A 85 1.54 10.81 -11.18
C LEU A 85 2.10 11.97 -12.00
N GLU A 86 2.50 13.04 -11.31
CA GLU A 86 3.08 14.20 -11.96
C GLU A 86 4.46 13.87 -12.50
N GLU A 87 4.69 14.09 -13.79
CA GLU A 87 5.99 13.84 -14.42
C GLU A 87 7.09 14.68 -13.75
N GLY A 88 8.23 14.05 -13.46
CA GLY A 88 9.34 14.68 -12.75
C GLY A 88 9.17 14.73 -11.22
N SER A 89 8.00 14.39 -10.69
CA SER A 89 7.83 14.23 -9.24
C SER A 89 8.59 13.01 -8.71
N THR A 90 8.87 13.02 -7.41
CA THR A 90 9.58 11.94 -6.74
C THR A 90 8.60 11.10 -5.93
N VAL A 91 8.63 9.78 -6.14
CA VAL A 91 7.87 8.79 -5.37
C VAL A 91 8.85 7.91 -4.60
N VAL A 92 8.62 7.77 -3.30
CA VAL A 92 9.38 6.84 -2.46
C VAL A 92 8.78 5.45 -2.60
N ILE A 93 9.59 4.49 -3.02
CA ILE A 93 9.20 3.08 -3.12
C ILE A 93 9.84 2.32 -1.94
N PRO A 94 9.04 1.68 -1.06
CA PRO A 94 9.61 0.82 -0.04
C PRO A 94 10.33 -0.36 -0.71
N SER A 95 11.38 -0.87 -0.09
CA SER A 95 12.00 -2.10 -0.60
C SER A 95 11.04 -3.29 -0.51
N THR A 96 11.30 -4.35 -1.27
CA THR A 96 10.50 -5.59 -1.18
C THR A 96 10.50 -6.15 0.25
N ARG A 97 11.64 -6.06 0.95
CA ARG A 97 11.78 -6.44 2.36
C ARG A 97 10.90 -5.59 3.27
N VAL A 98 10.93 -4.26 3.11
CA VAL A 98 10.06 -3.36 3.90
C VAL A 98 8.59 -3.67 3.65
N LEU A 99 8.20 -3.90 2.39
CA LEU A 99 6.84 -4.31 2.05
C LEU A 99 6.45 -5.61 2.76
N THR A 100 7.24 -6.68 2.65
CA THR A 100 6.86 -8.00 3.19
C THR A 100 6.94 -8.06 4.71
N ASP A 101 7.99 -7.51 5.29
CA ASP A 101 8.37 -7.76 6.69
C ASP A 101 7.82 -6.68 7.63
N VAL A 102 7.42 -5.52 7.09
CA VAL A 102 6.94 -4.38 7.88
C VAL A 102 5.53 -3.97 7.48
N VAL A 103 5.29 -3.67 6.21
CA VAL A 103 3.97 -3.21 5.75
C VAL A 103 2.94 -4.33 5.80
N LEU A 104 3.32 -5.53 5.36
CA LEU A 104 2.45 -6.70 5.32
C LEU A 104 2.51 -7.58 6.57
N ALA A 105 3.29 -7.15 7.58
CA ALA A 105 3.58 -7.93 8.77
C ALA A 105 2.32 -8.36 9.52
N GLU A 106 2.30 -9.61 9.99
CA GLU A 106 1.18 -10.14 10.78
C GLU A 106 1.01 -9.41 12.12
N ALA A 107 2.11 -8.94 12.72
CA ALA A 107 2.06 -8.11 13.93
C ALA A 107 1.20 -6.85 13.70
N ARG A 108 1.41 -6.17 12.56
CA ARG A 108 0.63 -5.00 12.17
C ARG A 108 -0.84 -5.35 11.92
N ARG A 109 -1.15 -6.52 11.35
CA ARG A 109 -2.54 -6.97 11.18
C ARG A 109 -3.24 -7.15 12.51
N ARG A 110 -2.55 -7.68 13.52
CA ARG A 110 -3.10 -7.85 14.87
C ARG A 110 -3.29 -6.53 15.61
N GLU A 111 -2.44 -5.54 15.37
CA GLU A 111 -2.61 -4.18 15.92
C GLU A 111 -3.79 -3.42 15.30
N ALA A 112 -4.11 -3.73 14.03
CA ALA A 112 -5.28 -3.20 13.34
C ALA A 112 -6.57 -3.99 13.62
N GLY A 113 -6.48 -5.07 14.41
CA GLY A 113 -7.51 -6.07 14.74
C GLY A 113 -8.14 -5.84 16.12
#